data_AF-A0A2T1BXH3-F1
#
_entry.id   AF-A0A2T1BXH3-F1
#
_cell.length_a   1.000
_cell.length_b   1.000
_cell.length_c   1.000
_cell.angle_alpha   90.00
_cell.angle_beta   90.00
_cell.angle_gamma   90.00
#
_symmetry.space_group_name_H-M   'P 1'
#
loop_
_entity.id
_entity.type
_entity.pdbx_description
1 polymer ?
#
loop_
_entity_poly.entity_id
_entity_poly.type
_entity_poly.pdbx_seq_one_letter_code
_entity_poly.pdbx_strand_id
1 'polypeptide(L)'
;MPRRSRAIAFSCPLIALLVSSCSESKISQCQKLLNVTNRIEPLNQEFKTQVKKLQTTARPKGIKEVKSMLHKTSDIFQKTATKFIKISQEARTLNLGDEKIKTWKIQYINLLDKYQMNLTSLANLLLNATQANTVNEFSAKFSKLENDGASVFEQLPKLDNQKRKLDREIDSYCQKNQA
;
A
#
# COMPACT_ATOMS: atom_id res chain seq x y z
N MET A 1 11.91 -86.34 8.97
CA MET A 1 10.75 -85.41 9.02
C MET A 1 10.68 -84.80 10.42
N PRO A 2 10.38 -83.51 10.64
CA PRO A 2 10.30 -82.36 9.73
C PRO A 2 11.38 -81.27 10.02
N ARG A 3 11.68 -80.47 8.98
CA ARG A 3 12.43 -79.21 9.06
C ARG A 3 11.58 -78.13 9.73
N ARG A 4 12.09 -77.45 10.76
CA ARG A 4 11.47 -76.23 11.31
C ARG A 4 12.17 -75.00 10.71
N SER A 5 11.54 -74.44 9.69
CA SER A 5 11.92 -73.16 9.09
C SER A 5 11.70 -72.03 10.11
N ARG A 6 12.77 -71.31 10.45
CA ARG A 6 12.67 -70.03 11.18
C ARG A 6 12.24 -68.96 10.19
N ALA A 7 10.99 -68.52 10.26
CA ALA A 7 10.55 -67.29 9.62
C ALA A 7 11.04 -66.12 10.49
N ILE A 8 12.03 -65.37 9.98
CA ILE A 8 12.43 -64.10 10.56
C ILE A 8 11.41 -63.07 10.07
N ALA A 9 10.48 -62.69 10.93
CA ALA A 9 9.57 -61.58 10.69
C ALA A 9 10.38 -60.27 10.74
N PHE A 10 10.72 -59.73 9.57
CA PHE A 10 11.22 -58.36 9.43
C PHE A 10 10.05 -57.42 9.70
N SER A 11 9.90 -56.98 10.94
CA SER A 11 9.06 -55.83 11.29
C SER A 11 9.73 -54.57 10.73
N CYS A 12 9.33 -54.16 9.54
CA CYS A 12 9.66 -52.85 8.99
C CYS A 12 8.89 -51.81 9.83
N PRO A 13 9.54 -50.99 10.67
CA PRO A 13 8.84 -49.89 11.28
C PRO A 13 8.46 -48.95 10.14
N LEU A 14 7.16 -48.81 9.86
CA LEU A 14 6.66 -47.68 9.10
C LEU A 14 7.15 -46.44 9.86
N ILE A 15 8.19 -45.82 9.33
CA ILE A 15 8.54 -44.44 9.65
C ILE A 15 7.33 -43.66 9.15
N ALA A 16 6.38 -43.44 10.06
CA ALA A 16 5.39 -42.39 9.92
C ALA A 16 6.21 -41.11 9.80
N LEU A 17 6.48 -40.72 8.55
CA LEU A 17 6.92 -39.40 8.19
C LEU A 17 5.86 -38.46 8.74
N LEU A 18 6.10 -38.01 9.98
CA LEU A 18 5.62 -36.75 10.48
C LEU A 18 6.17 -35.73 9.49
N VAL A 19 5.43 -35.50 8.40
CA VAL A 19 5.37 -34.19 7.77
C VAL A 19 4.83 -33.27 8.87
N SER A 20 5.70 -32.92 9.82
CA SER A 20 5.60 -31.65 10.49
C SER A 20 5.61 -30.66 9.34
N SER A 21 4.42 -30.22 8.95
CA SER A 21 4.29 -29.10 8.05
C SER A 21 5.11 -28.00 8.71
N CYS A 22 6.29 -27.73 8.15
CA CYS A 22 7.09 -26.55 8.47
C CYS A 22 6.30 -25.36 7.97
N SER A 23 5.15 -25.09 8.59
CA SER A 23 4.40 -23.88 8.39
C SER A 23 5.34 -22.76 8.79
N GLU A 24 5.49 -21.79 7.89
CA GLU A 24 6.35 -20.65 8.11
C GLU A 24 5.99 -20.00 9.45
N SER A 25 6.99 -19.68 10.27
CA SER A 25 6.76 -19.11 11.59
C SER A 25 5.99 -17.79 11.50
N LYS A 26 5.19 -17.48 12.53
CA LYS A 26 4.45 -16.20 12.62
C LYS A 26 5.39 -14.99 12.53
N ILE A 27 6.58 -15.10 13.10
CA ILE A 27 7.62 -14.07 13.03
C ILE A 27 8.02 -13.78 11.58
N SER A 28 8.33 -14.82 10.79
CA SER A 28 8.70 -14.68 9.39
C SER A 28 7.57 -14.07 8.56
N GLN A 29 6.33 -14.51 8.80
CA GLN A 29 5.15 -13.94 8.15
C GLN A 29 4.93 -12.46 8.51
N CYS A 30 5.13 -12.09 9.77
CA CYS A 30 5.10 -10.70 10.24
C CYS A 30 6.16 -9.85 9.53
N GLN A 31 7.40 -10.35 9.45
CA GLN A 31 8.48 -9.65 8.75
C GLN A 31 8.17 -9.43 7.27
N LYS A 32 7.60 -10.43 6.58
CA LYS A 32 7.15 -10.28 5.19
C LYS A 32 6.15 -9.14 5.02
N LEU A 33 5.14 -9.08 5.88
CA LEU A 33 4.14 -8.01 5.81
C LEU A 33 4.76 -6.64 6.14
N LEU A 34 5.53 -6.56 7.23
CA LEU A 34 6.19 -5.33 7.66
C LEU A 34 7.19 -4.79 6.62
N ASN A 35 7.92 -5.65 5.93
CA ASN A 35 8.84 -5.24 4.87
C ASN A 35 8.13 -4.51 3.73
N VAL A 36 6.89 -4.91 3.40
CA VAL A 36 6.09 -4.23 2.38
C VAL A 36 5.47 -2.95 2.95
N THR A 37 4.87 -3.00 4.14
CA THR A 37 4.16 -1.84 4.72
C THR A 37 5.10 -0.71 5.13
N ASN A 38 6.33 -1.02 5.57
CA ASN A 38 7.35 -0.04 5.95
C ASN A 38 7.85 0.82 4.79
N ARG A 39 7.57 0.42 3.53
CA ARG A 39 7.88 1.24 2.34
C ARG A 39 6.94 2.44 2.18
N ILE A 40 5.85 2.50 2.93
CA ILE A 40 4.90 3.62 2.87
C ILE A 40 5.48 4.87 3.54
N GLU A 41 6.21 4.73 4.63
CA GLU A 41 6.80 5.87 5.33
C GLU A 41 7.79 6.67 4.47
N PRO A 42 8.81 6.06 3.82
CA PRO A 42 9.68 6.81 2.92
C PRO A 42 8.92 7.41 1.74
N LEU A 43 7.85 6.77 1.25
CA LEU A 43 6.97 7.33 0.22
C LEU A 43 6.26 8.60 0.72
N ASN A 44 5.72 8.58 1.94
CA ASN A 44 5.09 9.74 2.56
C ASN A 44 6.07 10.91 2.73
N GLN A 45 7.31 10.62 3.12
CA GLN A 45 8.35 11.64 3.27
C GLN A 45 8.78 12.23 1.92
N GLU A 46 8.92 11.40 0.90
CA GLU A 46 9.18 11.85 -0.47
C GLU A 46 8.06 12.76 -0.97
N PHE A 47 6.81 12.33 -0.79
CA PHE A 47 5.64 13.11 -1.18
C PHE A 47 5.60 14.48 -0.49
N LYS A 48 5.76 14.52 0.85
CA LYS A 48 5.85 15.77 1.62
C LYS A 48 6.95 16.69 1.10
N THR A 49 8.12 16.12 0.78
CA THR A 49 9.26 16.86 0.25
C THR A 49 8.94 17.48 -1.11
N GLN A 50 8.30 16.72 -2.01
CA GLN A 50 7.90 17.22 -3.32
C GLN A 50 6.84 18.32 -3.22
N VAL A 51 5.85 18.16 -2.35
CA VAL A 51 4.82 19.19 -2.09
C VAL A 51 5.44 20.45 -1.48
N LYS A 52 6.37 20.32 -0.52
CA LYS A 52 7.06 21.47 0.08
C LYS A 52 7.86 22.26 -0.97
N LYS A 53 8.51 21.57 -1.92
CA LYS A 53 9.23 22.22 -3.04
C LYS A 53 8.29 23.06 -3.92
N LEU A 54 7.04 22.63 -4.11
CA LEU A 54 6.05 23.42 -4.83
C LEU A 54 5.66 24.70 -4.06
N GLN A 55 5.52 24.62 -2.74
CA GLN A 55 5.17 25.76 -1.90
C GLN A 55 6.27 26.84 -1.83
N THR A 56 7.54 26.44 -1.96
CA THR A 56 8.66 27.39 -1.99
C THR A 56 8.86 28.08 -3.33
N THR A 57 8.10 27.71 -4.36
CA THR A 57 8.17 28.38 -5.66
C THR A 57 7.55 29.78 -5.56
N ALA A 58 8.10 30.76 -6.29
CA ALA A 58 7.53 32.10 -6.34
C ALA A 58 6.03 32.07 -6.69
N ARG A 59 5.24 32.98 -6.09
CA ARG A 59 3.81 33.08 -6.38
C ARG A 59 3.59 33.25 -7.89
N PRO A 60 2.71 32.46 -8.50
CA PRO A 60 2.47 32.54 -9.94
C PRO A 60 1.87 33.91 -10.29
N LYS A 61 2.46 34.57 -11.30
CA LYS A 61 2.11 35.91 -11.79
C LYS A 61 1.05 35.90 -12.89
N GLY A 62 0.65 34.71 -13.37
CA GLY A 62 -0.35 34.59 -14.42
C GLY A 62 -0.78 33.15 -14.68
N ILE A 63 -1.81 33.01 -15.51
CA ILE A 63 -2.48 31.73 -15.78
C ILE A 63 -1.53 30.64 -16.30
N LYS A 64 -0.51 31.01 -17.10
CA LYS A 64 0.50 30.07 -17.62
C LYS A 64 1.31 29.43 -16.49
N GLU A 65 1.71 30.23 -15.51
CA GLU A 65 2.48 29.75 -14.34
C GLU A 65 1.60 28.92 -13.41
N VAL A 66 0.34 29.33 -13.21
CA VAL A 66 -0.65 28.54 -12.45
C VAL A 66 -0.83 27.16 -13.10
N LYS A 67 -1.07 27.09 -14.42
CA LYS A 67 -1.19 25.82 -15.14
C LYS A 67 0.06 24.95 -15.01
N SER A 68 1.25 25.54 -15.12
CA SER A 68 2.50 24.82 -14.92
C SER A 68 2.60 24.22 -13.51
N MET A 69 2.19 24.97 -12.49
CA MET A 69 2.16 24.50 -11.10
C MET A 69 1.15 23.37 -10.90
N LEU A 70 -0.07 23.50 -11.45
CA LEU A 70 -1.09 22.45 -11.41
C LEU A 70 -0.61 21.18 -12.12
N HIS A 71 0.05 21.31 -13.28
CA HIS A 71 0.62 20.19 -14.01
C HIS A 71 1.69 19.46 -13.18
N LYS A 72 2.65 20.20 -12.59
CA LYS A 72 3.68 19.61 -11.71
C LYS A 72 3.06 18.92 -10.50
N THR A 73 1.99 19.49 -9.94
CA THR A 73 1.27 18.90 -8.80
C THR A 73 0.56 17.60 -9.22
N SER A 74 -0.08 17.60 -10.39
CA SER A 74 -0.66 16.40 -11.00
C SER A 74 0.38 15.29 -11.16
N ASP A 75 1.56 15.61 -11.70
CA ASP A 75 2.64 14.63 -11.88
C ASP A 75 3.09 14.01 -10.56
N ILE A 76 3.19 14.81 -9.49
CA ILE A 76 3.56 14.34 -8.15
C ILE A 76 2.51 13.36 -7.63
N PHE A 77 1.22 13.70 -7.76
CA PHE A 77 0.12 12.82 -7.35
C PHE A 77 0.12 11.52 -8.16
N GLN A 78 0.27 11.59 -9.48
CA GLN A 78 0.30 10.42 -10.36
C GLN A 78 1.49 9.50 -10.06
N LYS A 79 2.68 10.06 -9.83
CA LYS A 79 3.88 9.30 -9.45
C LYS A 79 3.71 8.63 -8.09
N THR A 80 3.11 9.33 -7.13
CA THR A 80 2.86 8.79 -5.79
C THR A 80 1.82 7.67 -5.84
N ALA A 81 0.72 7.85 -6.59
CA ALA A 81 -0.28 6.82 -6.84
C ALA A 81 0.35 5.56 -7.48
N THR A 82 1.23 5.75 -8.46
CA THR A 82 1.96 4.64 -9.10
C THR A 82 2.82 3.86 -8.11
N LYS A 83 3.44 4.54 -7.14
CA LYS A 83 4.23 3.86 -6.09
C LYS A 83 3.33 3.08 -5.12
N PHE A 84 2.15 3.61 -4.78
CA PHE A 84 1.14 2.87 -4.03
C PHE A 84 0.65 1.62 -4.77
N ILE A 85 0.40 1.69 -6.08
CA ILE A 85 0.05 0.53 -6.92
C ILE A 85 1.11 -0.57 -6.76
N LYS A 86 2.40 -0.22 -6.89
CA LYS A 86 3.50 -1.18 -6.77
C LYS A 86 3.54 -1.87 -5.40
N ILE A 87 3.45 -1.09 -4.32
CA ILE A 87 3.43 -1.64 -2.95
C ILE A 87 2.20 -2.56 -2.77
N SER A 88 1.03 -2.15 -3.27
CA SER A 88 -0.21 -2.92 -3.21
C SER A 88 -0.10 -4.23 -4.00
N GLN A 89 0.53 -4.21 -5.18
CA GLN A 89 0.80 -5.40 -5.99
C GLN A 89 1.76 -6.37 -5.27
N GLU A 90 2.85 -5.88 -4.70
CA GLU A 90 3.77 -6.70 -3.90
C GLU A 90 3.09 -7.29 -2.66
N ALA A 91 2.23 -6.52 -1.97
CA ALA A 91 1.45 -7.03 -0.86
C ALA A 91 0.53 -8.19 -1.30
N ARG A 92 -0.10 -8.10 -2.48
CA ARG A 92 -0.95 -9.17 -3.01
C ARG A 92 -0.21 -10.48 -3.20
N THR A 93 1.07 -10.44 -3.59
CA THR A 93 1.87 -11.66 -3.84
C THR A 93 2.38 -12.33 -2.57
N LEU A 94 2.25 -11.69 -1.40
CA LEU A 94 2.64 -12.32 -0.14
C LEU A 94 1.76 -13.54 0.16
N ASN A 95 2.40 -14.71 0.20
CA ASN A 95 1.80 -15.93 0.73
C ASN A 95 2.03 -15.97 2.25
N LEU A 96 0.94 -15.89 3.02
CA LEU A 96 0.94 -15.87 4.48
C LEU A 96 0.01 -17.00 4.93
N GLY A 97 0.36 -17.71 5.99
CA GLY A 97 -0.43 -18.81 6.56
C GLY A 97 -1.33 -18.38 7.73
N ASP A 98 -0.92 -17.39 8.53
CA ASP A 98 -1.65 -16.89 9.69
C ASP A 98 -2.85 -16.04 9.26
N GLU A 99 -4.06 -16.42 9.69
CA GLU A 99 -5.32 -15.76 9.29
C GLU A 99 -5.41 -14.30 9.71
N LYS A 100 -4.81 -13.93 10.85
CA LYS A 100 -4.82 -12.55 11.33
C LYS A 100 -3.92 -11.69 10.45
N ILE A 101 -2.73 -12.18 10.13
CA ILE A 101 -1.78 -11.50 9.23
C ILE A 101 -2.37 -11.40 7.81
N LYS A 102 -3.02 -12.46 7.30
CA LYS A 102 -3.76 -12.41 6.01
C LYS A 102 -4.84 -11.32 6.01
N THR A 103 -5.62 -11.22 7.08
CA THR A 103 -6.68 -10.22 7.20
C THR A 103 -6.10 -8.81 7.15
N TRP A 104 -5.03 -8.55 7.89
CA TRP A 104 -4.34 -7.26 7.84
C TRP A 104 -3.72 -6.96 6.48
N LYS A 105 -3.13 -7.96 5.81
CA LYS A 105 -2.65 -7.81 4.43
C LYS A 105 -3.76 -7.29 3.51
N ILE A 106 -4.95 -7.89 3.58
CA ILE A 106 -6.12 -7.47 2.77
C ILE A 106 -6.54 -6.04 3.13
N GLN A 107 -6.63 -5.71 4.42
CA GLN A 107 -6.96 -4.35 4.87
C GLN A 107 -5.94 -3.33 4.38
N TYR A 108 -4.66 -3.69 4.39
CA TYR A 108 -3.57 -2.86 3.88
C TYR A 108 -3.69 -2.62 2.38
N ILE A 109 -3.89 -3.68 1.59
CA ILE A 109 -4.13 -3.58 0.15
C ILE A 109 -5.29 -2.63 -0.15
N ASN A 110 -6.41 -2.80 0.57
CA ASN A 110 -7.58 -1.93 0.41
C ASN A 110 -7.31 -0.47 0.75
N LEU A 111 -6.48 -0.19 1.76
CA LEU A 111 -6.05 1.17 2.09
C LEU A 111 -5.20 1.77 0.96
N LEU A 112 -4.21 1.03 0.45
CA LEU A 112 -3.35 1.48 -0.64
C LEU A 112 -4.16 1.72 -1.92
N ASP A 113 -5.15 0.88 -2.18
CA ASP A 113 -6.05 1.04 -3.32
C ASP A 113 -6.93 2.29 -3.20
N LYS A 114 -7.35 2.68 -1.99
CA LYS A 114 -8.06 3.95 -1.78
C LYS A 114 -7.12 5.15 -1.92
N TYR A 115 -5.88 5.05 -1.43
CA TYR A 115 -4.88 6.11 -1.63
C TYR A 115 -4.59 6.34 -3.11
N GLN A 116 -4.30 5.29 -3.88
CA GLN A 116 -3.99 5.44 -5.31
C GLN A 116 -5.19 6.03 -6.08
N MET A 117 -6.43 5.61 -5.77
CA MET A 117 -7.63 6.12 -6.42
C MET A 117 -7.80 7.62 -6.15
N ASN A 118 -7.68 8.02 -4.89
CA ASN A 118 -7.80 9.42 -4.48
C ASN A 118 -6.72 10.30 -5.09
N LEU A 119 -5.46 9.85 -5.08
CA LEU A 119 -4.35 10.59 -5.70
C LEU A 119 -4.49 10.69 -7.22
N THR A 120 -4.91 9.61 -7.89
CA THR A 120 -5.16 9.61 -9.35
C THR A 120 -6.33 10.54 -9.70
N SER A 121 -7.39 10.55 -8.90
CA SER A 121 -8.51 11.47 -9.06
C SER A 121 -8.06 12.93 -8.98
N LEU A 122 -7.30 13.29 -7.94
CA LEU A 122 -6.73 14.64 -7.81
C LEU A 122 -5.79 14.99 -8.97
N ALA A 123 -4.94 14.06 -9.41
CA ALA A 123 -4.06 14.29 -10.56
C ALA A 123 -4.87 14.63 -11.82
N ASN A 124 -5.93 13.85 -12.10
CA ASN A 124 -6.79 14.07 -13.26
C ASN A 124 -7.56 15.40 -13.18
N LEU A 125 -8.06 15.78 -12.00
CA LEU A 125 -8.73 17.07 -11.80
C LEU A 125 -7.79 18.25 -12.06
N LEU A 126 -6.56 18.16 -11.53
CA LEU A 126 -5.51 19.15 -11.76
C LEU A 126 -5.18 19.25 -13.26
N LEU A 127 -4.97 18.10 -13.92
CA LEU A 127 -4.65 18.05 -15.34
C LEU A 127 -5.78 18.63 -16.19
N ASN A 128 -7.04 18.32 -15.89
CA ASN A 128 -8.20 18.90 -16.56
C ASN A 128 -8.20 20.44 -16.44
N ALA A 129 -7.92 21.00 -15.26
CA ALA A 129 -7.82 22.45 -15.09
C ALA A 129 -6.71 23.09 -15.95
N THR A 130 -5.63 22.35 -16.25
CA THR A 130 -4.57 22.87 -17.14
C THR A 130 -4.97 23.01 -18.60
N GLN A 131 -5.98 22.25 -19.04
CA GLN A 131 -6.43 22.18 -20.44
C GLN A 131 -7.32 23.36 -20.87
N ALA A 132 -7.68 24.26 -19.94
CA ALA A 132 -8.50 25.43 -20.28
C ALA A 132 -7.83 26.32 -21.33
N ASN A 133 -8.55 26.84 -22.31
CA ASN A 133 -7.98 27.75 -23.32
C ASN A 133 -8.18 29.23 -22.96
N THR A 134 -9.17 29.53 -22.10
CA THR A 134 -9.50 30.89 -21.67
C THR A 134 -9.46 31.02 -20.15
N VAL A 135 -9.47 32.26 -19.65
CA VAL A 135 -9.56 32.55 -18.20
C VAL A 135 -10.89 32.08 -17.61
N ASN A 136 -12.00 32.29 -18.33
CA ASN A 136 -13.33 31.86 -17.89
C ASN A 136 -13.42 30.34 -17.80
N GLU A 137 -12.90 29.63 -18.80
CA GLU A 137 -12.85 28.17 -18.77
C GLU A 137 -11.95 27.67 -17.63
N PHE A 138 -10.81 28.33 -17.40
CA PHE A 138 -9.92 27.99 -16.29
C PHE A 138 -10.63 28.17 -14.94
N SER A 139 -11.30 29.30 -14.72
CA SER A 139 -12.06 29.56 -13.50
C SER A 139 -13.15 28.50 -13.26
N ALA A 140 -13.90 28.13 -14.29
CA ALA A 140 -14.92 27.08 -14.18
C ALA A 140 -14.31 25.71 -13.84
N LYS A 141 -13.23 25.31 -14.52
CA LYS A 141 -12.54 24.04 -14.24
C LYS A 141 -11.84 24.04 -12.88
N PHE A 142 -11.32 25.18 -12.44
CA PHE A 142 -10.71 25.34 -11.13
C PHE A 142 -11.75 25.24 -10.00
N SER A 143 -12.91 25.87 -10.16
CA SER A 143 -14.03 25.73 -9.22
C SER A 143 -14.49 24.27 -9.10
N LYS A 144 -14.51 23.54 -10.22
CA LYS A 144 -14.77 22.10 -10.21
C LYS A 144 -13.69 21.31 -9.49
N LEU A 145 -12.41 21.62 -9.71
CA LEU A 145 -11.29 21.03 -8.98
C LEU A 145 -11.44 21.26 -7.46
N GLU A 146 -11.83 22.45 -7.02
CA GLU A 146 -12.05 22.75 -5.60
C GLU A 146 -13.19 21.90 -5.01
N ASN A 147 -14.34 21.85 -5.69
CA ASN A 147 -15.50 21.08 -5.23
C ASN A 147 -15.25 19.57 -5.22
N ASP A 148 -14.77 19.02 -6.34
CA ASP A 148 -14.53 17.58 -6.46
C ASP A 148 -13.33 17.16 -5.58
N GLY A 149 -12.31 18.02 -5.49
CA GLY A 149 -11.12 17.82 -4.67
C GLY A 149 -11.40 17.86 -3.18
N ALA A 150 -12.34 18.68 -2.70
CA ALA A 150 -12.71 18.75 -1.28
C ALA A 150 -13.08 17.37 -0.71
N SER A 151 -13.89 16.61 -1.45
CA SER A 151 -14.28 15.25 -1.05
C SER A 151 -13.07 14.32 -0.88
N VAL A 152 -12.05 14.48 -1.72
CA VAL A 152 -10.81 13.69 -1.64
C VAL A 152 -9.96 14.14 -0.45
N PHE A 153 -9.84 15.45 -0.22
CA PHE A 153 -9.11 16.00 0.92
C PHE A 153 -9.74 15.61 2.27
N GLU A 154 -11.05 15.38 2.33
CA GLU A 154 -11.71 14.83 3.51
C GLU A 154 -11.44 13.33 3.73
N GLN A 155 -11.19 12.58 2.65
CA GLN A 155 -10.93 11.15 2.74
C GLN A 155 -9.50 10.83 3.17
N LEU A 156 -8.50 11.60 2.71
CA LEU A 156 -7.09 11.31 2.97
C LEU A 156 -6.75 11.22 4.49
N PRO A 157 -7.22 12.14 5.37
CA PRO A 157 -7.03 12.01 6.81
C PRO A 157 -7.72 10.78 7.42
N LYS A 158 -8.89 10.38 6.89
CA LYS A 158 -9.60 9.18 7.34
C LYS A 158 -8.80 7.92 7.01
N LEU A 159 -8.23 7.85 5.81
CA LEU A 159 -7.34 6.74 5.40
C LEU A 159 -6.07 6.70 6.27
N ASP A 160 -5.51 7.86 6.59
CA ASP A 160 -4.31 7.98 7.41
C ASP A 160 -4.55 7.52 8.86
N ASN A 161 -5.72 7.85 9.42
CA ASN A 161 -6.16 7.31 10.70
C ASN A 161 -6.35 5.78 10.67
N GLN A 162 -6.96 5.25 9.61
CA GLN A 162 -7.13 3.81 9.45
C GLN A 162 -5.77 3.10 9.34
N LYS A 163 -4.83 3.65 8.57
CA LYS A 163 -3.46 3.13 8.46
C LYS A 163 -2.77 3.10 9.82
N ARG A 164 -2.77 4.22 10.56
CA ARG A 164 -2.15 4.27 11.91
C ARG A 164 -2.75 3.25 12.87
N LYS A 165 -4.05 3.01 12.81
CA LYS A 165 -4.69 1.98 13.63
C LYS A 165 -4.18 0.59 13.24
N LEU A 166 -4.14 0.31 11.95
CA LEU A 166 -3.68 -0.97 11.41
C LEU A 166 -2.19 -1.22 11.72
N ASP A 167 -1.33 -0.21 11.60
CA ASP A 167 0.09 -0.28 12.01
C ASP A 167 0.23 -0.75 13.45
N ARG A 168 -0.45 -0.09 14.39
CA ARG A 168 -0.38 -0.43 15.81
C ARG A 168 -0.86 -1.85 16.10
N GLU A 169 -1.91 -2.31 15.41
CA GLU A 169 -2.42 -3.67 15.57
C GLU A 169 -1.41 -4.72 15.08
N ILE A 170 -0.78 -4.48 13.93
CA ILE A 170 0.26 -5.35 13.38
C ILE A 170 1.48 -5.35 14.29
N ASP A 171 2.00 -4.18 14.64
CA ASP A 171 3.19 -4.04 15.48
C ASP A 171 3.01 -4.75 16.82
N SER A 172 1.88 -4.51 17.50
CA SER A 172 1.58 -5.15 18.78
C SER A 172 1.53 -6.68 18.68
N TYR A 173 0.93 -7.21 17.60
CA TYR A 173 0.88 -8.66 17.41
C TYR A 173 2.22 -9.25 17.02
N CYS A 174 2.94 -8.60 16.12
CA CYS A 174 4.23 -9.09 15.66
C CYS A 174 5.28 -9.07 16.79
N GLN A 175 5.27 -8.05 17.66
CA GLN A 175 6.11 -8.02 18.86
C GLN A 175 5.74 -9.13 19.86
N LYS A 176 4.45 -9.35 20.13
CA LYS A 176 4.01 -10.42 21.05
C LYS A 176 4.40 -11.82 20.60
N ASN A 177 4.58 -12.04 19.30
CA ASN A 177 4.96 -13.34 18.75
C ASN A 177 6.48 -13.43 18.48
N GLN A 178 7.28 -12.45 18.90
CA GLN A 178 8.76 -12.47 18.84
C GLN A 178 9.41 -12.97 20.15
N ALA A 179 8.62 -13.18 21.21
CA ALA A 179 9.04 -13.78 22.49
C ALA A 179 8.68 -15.26 22.52
#